data_AF-A0A496UCK5-F1
#
_entry.id   AF-A0A496UCK5-F1
#
_cell.length_a   1.000
_cell.length_b   1.000
_cell.length_c   1.000
_cell.angle_alpha   90.00
_cell.angle_beta   90.00
_cell.angle_gamma   90.00
#
_symmetry.space_group_name_H-M   'P 1'
#
loop_
_entity.id
_entity.type
_entity.pdbx_description
1 polymer ?
#
loop_
_entity_poly.entity_id
_entity_poly.type
_entity_poly.pdbx_seq_one_letter_code
_entity_poly.pdbx_strand_id
1 'polypeptide(L)'
;MQEEKTTPGADAPEAPEVPGMPETAEEPEQQESTALAHDRELACQNCAAPLAYMEGENVITCPYCGTTTMLAGYDNIVKIDGHSMLPIEVNENDAISTLITWLSKGFHRSKSYVAAAKLSSVRGLMLPYWIVKSSASTSWHGKKKRTKSTGTGDNKRTQTWYEPVSGRFDEDFTWPEYARENPDEFWGIANIQPGKKSIFPDWGKFWLRLGGSRESSNRDMLDGKIPFDIEAVKNAGMNENLVNGQITQERAEANARGNIKSHQAKKAESKTDVITDVDTTVNVNKVDLVYVPMWELKYSIDGKQYSALVDGSKKELLSAEYPVSKKAKITLFDIFLGIPAIIAGIIGFGNGVGPAKIAMFVLAGLMLAYSLKKGLGSKN
;
A
#
# COMPACT_ATOMS: atom_id res chain seq x y z
N MET A 1 27.49 29.29 -86.61
CA MET A 1 27.08 30.14 -85.48
C MET A 1 27.37 29.38 -84.21
N GLN A 2 28.21 29.99 -83.35
CA GLN A 2 28.31 29.91 -81.88
C GLN A 2 27.60 28.73 -81.19
N GLU A 3 28.36 27.86 -80.51
CA GLU A 3 28.47 27.80 -79.02
C GLU A 3 27.39 26.85 -78.45
N GLU A 4 27.59 25.99 -77.46
CA GLU A 4 28.70 25.71 -76.57
C GLU A 4 28.43 24.35 -75.87
N LYS A 5 29.54 23.74 -75.48
CA LYS A 5 29.79 22.54 -74.65
C LYS A 5 28.72 22.18 -73.60
N THR A 6 28.56 20.87 -73.37
CA THR A 6 29.13 20.23 -72.16
C THR A 6 29.20 18.70 -72.29
N THR A 7 30.32 18.18 -71.81
CA THR A 7 30.94 16.85 -72.01
C THR A 7 30.40 15.74 -71.09
N PRO A 8 30.72 14.46 -71.41
CA PRO A 8 30.10 13.26 -70.86
C PRO A 8 30.85 12.71 -69.63
N GLY A 9 30.12 11.99 -68.77
CA GLY A 9 30.68 11.21 -67.66
C GLY A 9 30.21 9.76 -67.76
N ALA A 10 31.15 8.89 -68.09
CA ALA A 10 30.98 7.47 -68.36
C ALA A 10 30.88 6.61 -67.08
N ASP A 11 30.37 5.40 -67.30
CA ASP A 11 30.17 4.29 -66.36
C ASP A 11 31.34 3.97 -65.43
N ALA A 12 31.00 3.50 -64.23
CA ALA A 12 31.89 2.76 -63.35
C ALA A 12 31.11 1.68 -62.54
N PRO A 13 31.77 0.58 -62.15
CA PRO A 13 31.17 -0.75 -62.12
C PRO A 13 30.85 -1.31 -60.72
N GLU A 14 30.26 -2.50 -60.79
CA GLU A 14 29.75 -3.44 -59.79
C GLU A 14 30.58 -3.67 -58.51
N ALA A 15 29.86 -4.01 -57.44
CA ALA A 15 30.28 -4.10 -56.05
C ALA A 15 31.20 -5.29 -55.71
N PRO A 16 32.02 -5.20 -54.65
CA PRO A 16 32.57 -6.36 -53.99
C PRO A 16 31.75 -6.75 -52.74
N GLU A 17 31.41 -8.04 -52.64
CA GLU A 17 30.89 -8.70 -51.45
C GLU A 17 31.93 -8.70 -50.33
N VAL A 18 31.51 -8.43 -49.10
CA VAL A 18 32.36 -8.49 -47.89
C VAL A 18 32.00 -9.75 -47.09
N PRO A 19 32.98 -10.54 -46.58
CA PRO A 19 32.74 -11.82 -45.93
C PRO A 19 32.32 -11.65 -44.47
N GLY A 20 31.45 -12.55 -44.00
CA GLY A 20 30.98 -12.60 -42.61
C GLY A 20 31.98 -13.23 -41.63
N MET A 21 31.90 -12.77 -40.37
CA MET A 21 32.29 -13.49 -39.16
C MET A 21 31.71 -12.76 -37.92
N PRO A 22 31.70 -13.38 -36.71
CA PRO A 22 30.49 -13.64 -35.95
C PRO A 22 30.39 -12.83 -34.64
N GLU A 23 29.45 -13.24 -33.78
CA GLU A 23 29.48 -13.12 -32.31
C GLU A 23 28.54 -12.06 -31.69
N THR A 24 27.47 -12.61 -31.11
CA THR A 24 26.75 -12.21 -29.89
C THR A 24 27.14 -10.88 -29.23
N ALA A 25 26.18 -9.97 -29.18
CA ALA A 25 26.01 -9.06 -28.06
C ALA A 25 24.53 -9.04 -27.69
N GLU A 26 24.23 -9.58 -26.51
CA GLU A 26 22.93 -9.47 -25.85
C GLU A 26 22.55 -7.99 -25.73
N GLU A 27 21.36 -7.67 -26.21
CA GLU A 27 20.73 -6.36 -26.07
C GLU A 27 20.48 -6.09 -24.58
N PRO A 28 20.97 -4.98 -23.99
CA PRO A 28 20.80 -4.77 -22.56
C PRO A 28 19.32 -4.49 -22.26
N GLU A 29 18.73 -5.32 -21.41
CA GLU A 29 17.44 -5.08 -20.77
C GLU A 29 17.40 -3.65 -20.23
N GLN A 30 16.55 -2.84 -20.87
CA GLN A 30 16.29 -1.47 -20.48
C GLN A 30 15.71 -1.46 -19.06
N GLN A 31 16.41 -0.79 -18.16
CA GLN A 31 15.90 -0.49 -16.83
C GLN A 31 14.65 0.39 -16.97
N GLU A 32 13.48 -0.18 -16.69
CA GLU A 32 12.25 0.58 -16.48
C GLU A 32 12.44 1.51 -15.27
N SER A 33 12.91 2.73 -15.53
CA SER A 33 12.70 3.85 -14.63
C SER A 33 11.20 4.10 -14.57
N THR A 34 10.62 3.94 -13.39
CA THR A 34 9.24 4.30 -13.05
C THR A 34 9.07 5.83 -13.01
N ALA A 35 9.46 6.51 -14.09
CA ALA A 35 9.14 7.89 -14.34
C ALA A 35 7.82 7.89 -15.12
N LEU A 36 6.81 8.57 -14.59
CA LEU A 36 5.52 8.73 -15.25
C LEU A 36 5.76 9.40 -16.61
N ALA A 37 5.35 8.74 -17.69
CA ALA A 37 5.52 9.26 -19.04
C ALA A 37 4.48 10.35 -19.29
N HIS A 38 4.91 11.61 -19.18
CA HIS A 38 4.07 12.77 -19.50
C HIS A 38 4.12 13.04 -21.01
N ASP A 39 2.96 13.16 -21.67
CA ASP A 39 2.86 13.26 -23.13
C ASP A 39 2.23 14.59 -23.61
N ARG A 40 1.80 15.46 -22.69
CA ARG A 40 1.22 16.78 -22.98
C ARG A 40 1.86 17.87 -22.13
N GLU A 41 1.88 19.09 -22.66
CA GLU A 41 2.38 20.29 -21.99
C GLU A 41 1.30 21.37 -21.91
N LEU A 42 1.23 22.06 -20.77
CA LEU A 42 0.42 23.26 -20.61
C LEU A 42 1.22 24.36 -19.89
N ALA A 43 0.93 25.64 -20.17
CA ALA A 43 1.61 26.74 -19.51
C ALA A 43 0.98 27.04 -18.13
N CYS A 44 1.80 27.16 -17.08
CA CYS A 44 1.32 27.55 -15.76
C CYS A 44 0.67 28.94 -15.79
N GLN A 45 -0.55 29.07 -15.29
CA GLN A 45 -1.29 30.35 -15.26
C GLN A 45 -0.64 31.43 -14.36
N ASN A 46 0.26 31.05 -13.44
CA ASN A 46 0.90 31.97 -12.51
C ASN A 46 2.30 32.40 -12.93
N CYS A 47 3.13 31.48 -13.44
CA CYS A 47 4.54 31.75 -13.77
C CYS A 47 4.93 31.44 -15.22
N ALA A 48 3.99 31.00 -16.06
CA ALA A 48 4.19 30.61 -17.46
C ALA A 48 5.17 29.45 -17.71
N ALA A 49 5.67 28.78 -16.66
CA ALA A 49 6.52 27.61 -16.82
C ALA A 49 5.76 26.44 -17.50
N PRO A 50 6.46 25.61 -18.31
CA PRO A 50 5.86 24.44 -18.92
C PRO A 50 5.51 23.40 -17.84
N LEU A 51 4.28 22.93 -17.87
CA LEU A 51 3.75 21.90 -16.98
C LEU A 51 3.50 20.65 -17.79
N ALA A 52 4.29 19.62 -17.53
CA ALA A 52 4.06 18.29 -18.06
C ALA A 52 2.89 17.65 -17.28
N TYR A 53 1.95 17.03 -17.97
CA TYR A 53 0.84 16.29 -17.38
C TYR A 53 0.50 15.06 -18.25
N MET A 54 -0.20 14.11 -17.65
CA MET A 54 -0.75 12.94 -18.37
C MET A 54 -2.25 13.09 -18.59
N GLU A 55 -2.76 12.45 -19.64
CA GLU A 55 -4.21 12.38 -19.84
C GLU A 55 -4.92 11.75 -18.63
N GLY A 56 -6.01 12.39 -18.19
CA GLY A 56 -6.74 12.00 -16.97
C GLY A 56 -6.26 12.67 -15.68
N GLU A 57 -5.13 13.39 -15.69
CA GLU A 57 -4.75 14.26 -14.56
C GLU A 57 -5.63 15.50 -14.54
N ASN A 58 -6.33 15.70 -13.42
CA ASN A 58 -7.30 16.79 -13.23
C ASN A 58 -6.80 17.85 -12.23
N VAL A 59 -5.74 17.58 -11.48
CA VAL A 59 -5.16 18.48 -10.47
C VAL A 59 -3.67 18.55 -10.69
N ILE A 60 -3.17 19.66 -11.21
CA ILE A 60 -1.77 19.81 -11.62
C ILE A 60 -1.12 20.87 -10.75
N THR A 61 -0.02 20.53 -10.08
CA THR A 61 0.74 21.48 -9.27
C THR A 61 2.04 21.84 -9.95
N CYS A 62 2.24 23.14 -10.17
CA CYS A 62 3.44 23.64 -10.81
C CYS A 62 4.68 23.36 -9.94
N PRO A 63 5.68 22.59 -10.43
CA PRO A 63 6.90 22.30 -9.67
C PRO A 63 7.82 23.54 -9.53
N TYR A 64 7.54 24.62 -10.29
CA TYR A 64 8.33 25.84 -10.26
C TYR A 64 7.84 26.83 -9.20
N CYS A 65 6.55 27.18 -9.21
CA CYS A 65 5.97 28.20 -8.33
C CYS A 65 4.95 27.67 -7.32
N GLY A 66 4.63 26.36 -7.35
CA GLY A 66 3.69 25.74 -6.42
C GLY A 66 2.22 26.08 -6.67
N THR A 67 1.86 26.78 -7.75
CA THR A 67 0.45 27.01 -8.06
C THR A 67 -0.22 25.72 -8.54
N THR A 68 -1.35 25.36 -7.92
CA THR A 68 -2.19 24.24 -8.37
C THR A 68 -3.35 24.70 -9.21
N THR A 69 -3.58 23.95 -10.27
CA THR A 69 -4.58 24.20 -11.29
C THR A 69 -5.45 22.96 -11.44
N MET A 70 -6.77 23.12 -11.42
CA MET A 70 -7.71 22.05 -11.76
C MET A 70 -8.16 22.15 -13.21
N LEU A 71 -8.18 21.02 -13.90
CA LEU A 71 -8.79 20.87 -15.22
C LEU A 71 -10.23 20.38 -15.02
N ALA A 72 -11.21 21.28 -15.14
CA ALA A 72 -12.63 21.00 -15.01
C ALA A 72 -13.28 20.75 -16.40
N GLY A 73 -12.70 19.84 -17.18
CA GLY A 73 -13.07 19.55 -18.57
C GLY A 73 -12.07 20.12 -19.59
N TYR A 74 -12.32 19.89 -20.89
CA TYR A 74 -11.37 20.19 -21.98
C TYR A 74 -10.88 21.65 -22.04
N ASP A 75 -11.69 22.63 -21.59
CA ASP A 75 -11.38 24.06 -21.71
C ASP A 75 -11.50 24.87 -20.41
N ASN A 76 -11.91 24.27 -19.29
CA ASN A 76 -12.14 25.01 -18.05
C ASN A 76 -11.02 24.78 -17.06
N ILE A 77 -10.10 25.75 -16.98
CA ILE A 77 -8.99 25.71 -16.05
C ILE A 77 -9.34 26.58 -14.84
N VAL A 78 -9.48 25.95 -13.66
CA VAL A 78 -9.82 26.63 -12.40
C VAL A 78 -8.61 26.63 -11.48
N LYS A 79 -8.17 27.82 -11.05
CA LYS A 79 -7.13 27.95 -10.03
C LYS A 79 -7.68 27.53 -8.67
N ILE A 80 -6.96 26.68 -7.93
CA ILE A 80 -7.27 26.43 -6.52
C ILE A 80 -6.61 27.50 -5.68
N ASP A 81 -7.42 28.31 -5.00
CA ASP A 81 -6.93 29.30 -4.03
C ASP A 81 -6.49 28.59 -2.74
N GLY A 82 -5.24 28.12 -2.75
CA GLY A 82 -4.55 27.58 -1.59
C GLY A 82 -4.85 26.09 -1.35
N HIS A 83 -3.79 25.29 -1.38
CA HIS A 83 -3.79 23.92 -0.90
C HIS A 83 -2.73 23.79 0.19
N SER A 84 -2.73 22.65 0.88
CA SER A 84 -1.85 22.44 2.02
C SER A 84 -0.86 21.30 1.74
N MET A 85 0.13 21.19 2.60
CA MET A 85 0.98 20.01 2.72
C MET A 85 1.18 19.67 4.19
N LEU A 86 1.63 18.45 4.48
CA LEU A 86 2.25 18.19 5.77
C LEU A 86 3.69 18.74 5.78
N PRO A 87 4.20 19.15 6.96
CA PRO A 87 5.58 19.56 7.08
C PRO A 87 6.52 18.40 6.72
N ILE A 88 7.62 18.73 6.06
CA ILE A 88 8.69 17.76 5.75
C ILE A 88 9.69 17.84 6.90
N GLU A 89 9.53 16.96 7.88
CA GLU A 89 10.43 16.90 9.05
C GLU A 89 11.50 15.81 8.89
N VAL A 90 11.31 14.89 7.93
CA VAL A 90 12.15 13.71 7.73
C VAL A 90 12.89 13.87 6.41
N ASN A 91 14.22 13.96 6.48
CA ASN A 91 15.07 13.88 5.30
C ASN A 91 15.36 12.42 4.90
N GLU A 92 16.06 12.24 3.79
CA GLU A 92 16.43 10.94 3.25
C GLU A 92 17.16 10.04 4.26
N ASN A 93 18.16 10.58 4.97
CA ASN A 93 18.93 9.84 5.97
C ASN A 93 18.07 9.42 7.16
N ASP A 94 17.14 10.29 7.59
CA ASP A 94 16.19 9.96 8.65
C ASP A 94 15.25 8.83 8.23
N ALA A 95 14.79 8.81 6.98
CA ALA A 95 13.97 7.73 6.44
C ALA A 95 14.74 6.40 6.41
N ILE A 96 15.99 6.41 5.94
CA ILE A 96 16.90 5.24 5.95
C ILE A 96 17.11 4.75 7.38
N SER A 97 17.39 5.67 8.33
CA SER A 97 17.59 5.33 9.73
C SER A 97 16.34 4.71 10.37
N THR A 98 15.16 5.16 9.96
CA THR A 98 13.86 4.63 10.41
C THR A 98 13.67 3.19 9.94
N LEU A 99 13.97 2.92 8.67
CA LEU A 99 13.97 1.57 8.10
C LEU A 99 14.95 0.65 8.84
N ILE A 100 16.22 1.07 9.00
CA ILE A 100 17.26 0.29 9.68
C ILE A 100 16.86 0.00 11.14
N THR A 101 16.37 1.01 11.85
CA THR A 101 15.89 0.88 13.24
C THR A 101 14.78 -0.14 13.31
N TRP A 102 13.80 -0.06 12.42
CA TRP A 102 12.71 -1.02 12.37
C TRP A 102 13.20 -2.45 12.03
N LEU A 103 14.09 -2.61 11.04
CA LEU A 103 14.68 -3.90 10.70
C LEU A 103 15.40 -4.53 11.90
N SER A 104 16.08 -3.72 12.73
CA SER A 104 16.83 -4.19 13.90
C SER A 104 15.96 -4.66 15.08
N LYS A 105 14.72 -4.19 15.19
CA LYS A 105 13.83 -4.41 16.36
C LYS A 105 12.82 -5.56 16.21
N GLY A 106 12.80 -6.28 15.09
CA GLY A 106 11.78 -7.31 14.82
C GLY A 106 12.05 -8.68 15.44
N PHE A 107 11.09 -9.26 16.15
CA PHE A 107 11.15 -10.58 16.82
C PHE A 107 11.51 -11.76 15.88
N HIS A 108 11.34 -11.61 14.56
CA HIS A 108 11.67 -12.65 13.56
C HIS A 108 12.77 -12.23 12.56
N ARG A 109 13.42 -11.09 12.78
CA ARG A 109 14.46 -10.50 11.92
C ARG A 109 15.82 -10.80 12.53
N SER A 110 16.71 -11.47 11.81
CA SER A 110 18.07 -11.70 12.33
C SER A 110 18.89 -10.42 12.24
N LYS A 111 19.77 -10.18 13.23
CA LYS A 111 20.76 -9.09 13.17
C LYS A 111 21.60 -9.13 11.88
N SER A 112 21.81 -10.31 11.31
CA SER A 112 22.49 -10.50 10.02
C SER A 112 21.76 -9.86 8.84
N TYR A 113 20.43 -9.69 8.90
CA TYR A 113 19.68 -9.04 7.83
C TYR A 113 19.89 -7.54 7.76
N VAL A 114 20.09 -6.88 8.91
CA VAL A 114 20.45 -5.46 8.93
C VAL A 114 21.84 -5.27 8.30
N ALA A 115 22.80 -6.14 8.62
CA ALA A 115 24.14 -6.08 8.05
C ALA A 115 24.20 -6.44 6.56
N ALA A 116 23.29 -7.30 6.09
CA ALA A 116 23.20 -7.73 4.69
C ALA A 116 22.31 -6.83 3.82
N ALA A 117 21.53 -5.93 4.42
CA ALA A 117 20.62 -5.06 3.69
C ALA A 117 21.41 -4.06 2.83
N LYS A 118 21.15 -4.10 1.52
CA LYS A 118 21.70 -3.16 0.56
C LYS A 118 20.58 -2.25 0.07
N LEU A 119 20.70 -0.96 0.39
CA LEU A 119 19.77 0.05 -0.12
C LEU A 119 19.91 0.14 -1.64
N SER A 120 18.79 0.03 -2.35
CA SER A 120 18.74 0.00 -3.81
C SER A 120 18.17 1.29 -4.40
N SER A 121 17.17 1.89 -3.73
CA SER A 121 16.59 3.18 -4.14
C SER A 121 15.99 3.89 -2.93
N VAL A 122 16.07 5.22 -2.91
CA VAL A 122 15.31 6.07 -2.00
C VAL A 122 14.66 7.17 -2.82
N ARG A 123 13.35 7.32 -2.68
CA ARG A 123 12.55 8.26 -3.46
C ARG A 123 11.64 9.04 -2.54
N GLY A 124 11.80 10.35 -2.52
CA GLY A 124 10.89 11.25 -1.84
C GLY A 124 9.70 11.57 -2.75
N LEU A 125 8.49 11.32 -2.27
CA LEU A 125 7.22 11.45 -2.98
C LEU A 125 6.37 12.52 -2.28
N MET A 126 5.77 13.43 -3.05
CA MET A 126 4.72 14.32 -2.56
C MET A 126 3.39 13.86 -3.16
N LEU A 127 2.60 13.15 -2.36
CA LEU A 127 1.38 12.49 -2.83
C LEU A 127 0.13 13.33 -2.51
N PRO A 128 -0.75 13.58 -3.48
CA PRO A 128 -1.96 14.37 -3.28
C PRO A 128 -3.09 13.56 -2.65
N TYR A 129 -3.71 14.12 -1.60
CA TYR A 129 -4.90 13.57 -0.96
C TYR A 129 -5.98 14.64 -0.83
N TRP A 130 -7.23 14.25 -1.09
CA TRP A 130 -8.41 15.03 -0.78
C TRP A 130 -8.91 14.71 0.62
N ILE A 131 -9.01 15.72 1.46
CA ILE A 131 -9.39 15.56 2.86
C ILE A 131 -10.80 16.03 3.03
N VAL A 132 -11.73 15.08 3.08
CA VAL A 132 -13.16 15.35 3.19
C VAL A 132 -13.54 15.38 4.66
N LYS A 133 -13.72 16.59 5.19
CA LYS A 133 -14.26 16.82 6.54
C LYS A 133 -15.78 16.83 6.47
N SER A 134 -16.42 15.96 7.23
CA SER A 134 -17.87 15.80 7.19
C SER A 134 -18.44 15.38 8.53
N SER A 135 -19.74 15.60 8.73
CA SER A 135 -20.51 15.04 9.82
C SER A 135 -21.54 14.07 9.27
N ALA A 136 -21.75 12.94 9.93
CA ALA A 136 -22.74 11.95 9.52
C ALA A 136 -23.71 11.64 10.67
N SER A 137 -24.99 11.73 10.35
CA SER A 137 -26.10 11.36 11.23
C SER A 137 -26.73 10.08 10.73
N THR A 138 -26.75 9.04 11.57
CA THR A 138 -27.31 7.73 11.21
C THR A 138 -28.41 7.32 12.15
N SER A 139 -29.55 6.93 11.59
CA SER A 139 -30.65 6.27 12.30
C SER A 139 -30.80 4.85 11.78
N TRP A 140 -31.09 3.90 12.66
CA TRP A 140 -31.19 2.49 12.29
C TRP A 140 -32.25 1.74 13.09
N HIS A 141 -32.81 0.72 12.46
CA HIS A 141 -33.81 -0.18 13.02
C HIS A 141 -33.44 -1.64 12.74
N GLY A 142 -33.59 -2.50 13.74
CA GLY A 142 -33.22 -3.90 13.66
C GLY A 142 -33.99 -4.78 14.63
N LYS A 143 -33.59 -6.05 14.69
CA LYS A 143 -34.12 -7.05 15.61
C LYS A 143 -32.98 -7.77 16.31
N LYS A 144 -33.09 -7.89 17.63
CA LYS A 144 -32.14 -8.63 18.46
C LYS A 144 -32.76 -9.96 18.89
N LYS A 145 -32.02 -11.04 18.71
CA LYS A 145 -32.38 -12.39 19.12
C LYS A 145 -32.22 -12.50 20.63
N ARG A 146 -33.30 -12.88 21.30
CA ARG A 146 -33.32 -13.20 22.72
C ARG A 146 -33.58 -14.69 22.90
N THR A 147 -32.86 -15.29 23.84
CA THR A 147 -33.06 -16.68 24.22
C THR A 147 -33.33 -16.76 25.71
N LYS A 148 -34.38 -17.49 26.09
CA LYS A 148 -34.66 -17.82 27.49
C LYS A 148 -34.67 -19.34 27.60
N SER A 149 -33.77 -19.86 28.42
CA SER A 149 -33.76 -21.27 28.77
C SER A 149 -34.46 -21.45 30.11
N THR A 150 -35.36 -22.42 30.21
CA THR A 150 -36.06 -22.75 31.46
C THR A 150 -36.09 -24.27 31.65
N GLY A 151 -35.92 -24.73 32.89
CA GLY A 151 -35.80 -26.15 33.24
C GLY A 151 -34.35 -26.64 33.42
N THR A 152 -34.19 -27.84 33.98
CA THR A 152 -32.90 -28.48 34.32
C THR A 152 -32.91 -29.94 33.84
N GLY A 153 -31.78 -30.45 33.35
CA GLY A 153 -31.68 -31.81 32.80
C GLY A 153 -32.44 -31.97 31.47
N ASP A 154 -33.12 -33.11 31.29
CA ASP A 154 -33.86 -33.45 30.06
C ASP A 154 -35.08 -32.54 29.78
N ASN A 155 -35.52 -31.78 30.79
CA ASN A 155 -36.65 -30.85 30.68
C ASN A 155 -36.24 -29.42 30.30
N LYS A 156 -35.01 -29.20 29.83
CA LYS A 156 -34.56 -27.87 29.37
C LYS A 156 -35.28 -27.46 28.10
N ARG A 157 -36.08 -26.39 28.16
CA ARG A 157 -36.70 -25.76 26.98
C ARG A 157 -36.04 -24.42 26.68
N THR A 158 -35.69 -24.20 25.41
CA THR A 158 -35.14 -22.93 24.94
C THR A 158 -36.17 -22.23 24.07
N GLN A 159 -36.65 -21.07 24.52
CA GLN A 159 -37.49 -20.20 23.71
C GLN A 159 -36.63 -19.10 23.09
N THR A 160 -36.80 -18.90 21.78
CA THR A 160 -36.13 -17.82 21.04
C THR A 160 -37.19 -16.86 20.51
N TRP A 161 -36.99 -15.56 20.69
CA TRP A 161 -37.81 -14.52 20.05
C TRP A 161 -36.94 -13.38 19.56
N TYR A 162 -37.50 -12.54 18.69
CA TYR A 162 -36.85 -11.33 18.19
C TYR A 162 -37.49 -10.10 18.81
N GLU A 163 -36.66 -9.24 19.38
CA GLU A 163 -37.07 -7.98 20.00
C GLU A 163 -36.66 -6.82 19.06
N PRO A 164 -37.57 -5.90 18.71
CA PRO A 164 -37.22 -4.75 17.89
C PRO A 164 -36.26 -3.84 18.68
N VAL A 165 -35.22 -3.38 18.01
CA VAL A 165 -34.23 -2.44 18.56
C VAL A 165 -34.00 -1.34 17.54
N SER A 166 -33.76 -0.13 18.02
CA SER A 166 -33.41 1.00 17.17
C SER A 166 -32.37 1.86 17.86
N GLY A 167 -31.74 2.73 17.08
CA GLY A 167 -30.81 3.69 17.64
C GLY A 167 -30.49 4.79 16.65
N ARG A 168 -29.86 5.84 17.20
CA ARG A 168 -29.27 6.92 16.44
C ARG A 168 -27.86 7.17 16.94
N PHE A 169 -26.98 7.59 16.04
CA PHE A 169 -25.68 8.10 16.42
C PHE A 169 -25.21 9.11 15.37
N ASP A 170 -24.39 10.05 15.83
CA ASP A 170 -23.79 11.10 15.05
C ASP A 170 -22.27 11.01 15.24
N GLU A 171 -21.52 11.26 14.17
CA GLU A 171 -20.06 11.13 14.18
C GLU A 171 -19.44 12.04 13.12
N ASP A 172 -18.33 12.68 13.49
CA ASP A 172 -17.54 13.50 12.59
C ASP A 172 -16.43 12.66 11.94
N PHE A 173 -16.17 12.92 10.67
CA PHE A 173 -15.19 12.22 9.86
C PHE A 173 -14.21 13.20 9.22
N THR A 174 -12.93 12.84 9.29
CA THR A 174 -11.88 13.36 8.41
C THR A 174 -11.47 12.21 7.51
N TRP A 175 -12.03 12.15 6.29
CA TRP A 175 -11.81 11.03 5.39
C TRP A 175 -10.74 11.37 4.33
N PRO A 176 -9.56 10.72 4.36
CA PRO A 176 -8.57 10.86 3.30
C PRO A 176 -8.98 10.06 2.07
N GLU A 177 -9.03 10.72 0.92
CA GLU A 177 -9.18 10.09 -0.38
C GLU A 177 -7.90 10.34 -1.19
N TYR A 178 -7.23 9.28 -1.62
CA TYR A 178 -6.05 9.44 -2.47
C TYR A 178 -6.47 10.06 -3.81
N ALA A 179 -5.77 11.12 -4.25
CA ALA A 179 -6.22 11.89 -5.40
C ALA A 179 -5.86 11.25 -6.75
N ARG A 180 -5.53 9.96 -6.81
CA ARG A 180 -5.27 9.22 -8.06
C ARG A 180 -6.12 7.96 -8.12
N GLU A 181 -6.36 7.48 -9.35
CA GLU A 181 -7.25 6.34 -9.57
C GLU A 181 -6.65 5.02 -9.11
N ASN A 182 -5.34 4.83 -9.33
CA ASN A 182 -4.64 3.60 -9.01
C ASN A 182 -3.73 3.76 -7.78
N PRO A 183 -4.12 3.25 -6.60
CA PRO A 183 -3.26 3.29 -5.41
C PRO A 183 -2.04 2.37 -5.50
N ASP A 184 -1.99 1.43 -6.46
CA ASP A 184 -0.87 0.51 -6.64
C ASP A 184 0.28 1.10 -7.49
N GLU A 185 0.09 2.32 -8.02
CA GLU A 185 1.13 3.08 -8.74
C GLU A 185 2.37 3.34 -7.85
N PHE A 186 2.14 3.54 -6.55
CA PHE A 186 3.20 3.66 -5.55
C PHE A 186 3.06 2.54 -4.52
N TRP A 187 4.16 1.85 -4.25
CA TRP A 187 4.12 0.69 -3.38
C TRP A 187 3.73 1.11 -1.94
N GLY A 188 2.81 0.36 -1.33
CA GLY A 188 2.44 0.54 0.08
C GLY A 188 1.28 1.51 0.35
N ILE A 189 0.84 2.30 -0.64
CA ILE A 189 -0.26 3.27 -0.46
C ILE A 189 -1.60 2.59 -0.20
N ALA A 190 -1.90 1.49 -0.89
CA ALA A 190 -3.10 0.69 -0.58
C ALA A 190 -3.10 0.14 0.86
N ASN A 191 -1.92 0.01 1.48
CA ASN A 191 -1.74 -0.64 2.79
C ASN A 191 -1.84 0.33 3.98
N ILE A 192 -1.86 1.65 3.73
CA ILE A 192 -1.99 2.66 4.78
C ILE A 192 -3.45 2.99 5.12
N GLN A 193 -4.41 2.49 4.34
CA GLN A 193 -5.83 2.67 4.62
C GLN A 193 -6.21 2.07 6.00
N PRO A 194 -7.12 2.71 6.77
CA PRO A 194 -7.51 2.21 8.09
C PRO A 194 -7.97 0.75 8.08
N GLY A 195 -7.45 -0.06 9.01
CA GLY A 195 -7.79 -1.48 9.15
C GLY A 195 -7.10 -2.42 8.16
N LYS A 196 -6.29 -1.91 7.22
CA LYS A 196 -5.41 -2.75 6.40
C LYS A 196 -4.17 -3.15 7.19
N LYS A 197 -3.60 -4.32 6.85
CA LYS A 197 -2.28 -4.72 7.36
C LYS A 197 -1.23 -3.91 6.62
N SER A 198 -0.31 -3.30 7.34
CA SER A 198 0.71 -2.44 6.74
C SER A 198 2.09 -3.08 6.65
N ILE A 199 2.35 -4.11 7.46
CA ILE A 199 3.64 -4.79 7.52
C ILE A 199 3.50 -6.22 7.01
N PHE A 200 4.31 -6.59 6.01
CA PHE A 200 4.21 -7.86 5.31
C PHE A 200 5.48 -8.71 5.48
N PRO A 201 5.42 -9.84 6.19
CA PRO A 201 6.50 -10.82 6.18
C PRO A 201 6.58 -11.56 4.84
N ASP A 202 7.76 -11.58 4.21
CA ASP A 202 8.06 -12.49 3.09
C ASP A 202 8.46 -13.88 3.62
N TRP A 203 7.51 -14.81 3.51
CA TRP A 203 7.68 -16.21 3.87
C TRP A 203 8.47 -17.01 2.81
N GLY A 204 8.70 -16.49 1.61
CA GLY A 204 9.22 -17.24 0.47
C GLY A 204 8.27 -18.38 0.05
N LYS A 205 8.81 -19.55 -0.28
CA LYS A 205 8.03 -20.75 -0.68
C LYS A 205 7.26 -21.44 0.48
N PHE A 206 7.22 -20.83 1.66
CA PHE A 206 6.55 -21.40 2.81
C PHE A 206 5.04 -21.14 2.74
N TRP A 207 4.25 -22.22 2.75
CA TRP A 207 2.81 -22.18 2.43
C TRP A 207 1.92 -21.64 3.57
N LEU A 208 2.36 -21.72 4.82
CA LEU A 208 1.66 -21.09 5.95
C LEU A 208 2.00 -19.59 6.01
N ARG A 209 1.22 -18.77 5.31
CA ARG A 209 1.26 -17.30 5.38
C ARG A 209 0.65 -16.80 6.69
N LEU A 210 1.35 -16.97 7.81
CA LEU A 210 0.94 -16.46 9.10
C LEU A 210 1.73 -15.20 9.45
N GLY A 211 1.22 -14.03 9.06
CA GLY A 211 1.74 -12.79 9.61
C GLY A 211 1.40 -11.54 8.81
N GLY A 212 1.04 -10.52 9.58
CA GLY A 212 1.07 -9.09 9.27
C GLY A 212 0.78 -8.43 10.61
N SER A 213 1.82 -7.90 11.26
CA SER A 213 1.84 -7.72 12.73
C SER A 213 1.40 -6.34 13.20
N ARG A 214 1.07 -5.43 12.28
CA ARG A 214 0.58 -4.09 12.61
C ARG A 214 -0.54 -3.74 11.63
N GLU A 215 -1.71 -3.46 12.18
CA GLU A 215 -2.77 -2.78 11.44
C GLU A 215 -2.33 -1.33 11.26
N SER A 216 -2.63 -0.75 10.09
CA SER A 216 -2.46 0.68 9.89
C SER A 216 -3.22 1.39 11.00
N SER A 217 -2.51 2.17 11.80
CA SER A 217 -3.11 2.96 12.86
C SER A 217 -4.15 3.89 12.25
N ASN A 218 -5.35 4.00 12.83
CA ASN A 218 -6.37 4.97 12.46
C ASN A 218 -5.94 6.40 12.86
N ARG A 219 -4.80 6.85 12.34
CA ARG A 219 -4.21 8.15 12.64
C ARG A 219 -4.78 9.19 11.72
N ASP A 220 -4.98 10.37 12.28
CA ASP A 220 -5.13 11.57 11.48
C ASP A 220 -3.76 11.88 10.85
N MET A 221 -3.57 11.37 9.62
CA MET A 221 -2.39 11.63 8.80
C MET A 221 -2.32 13.10 8.37
N LEU A 222 -3.25 13.96 8.80
CA LEU A 222 -3.51 15.27 8.20
C LEU A 222 -3.59 16.39 9.26
N ASP A 223 -3.38 16.02 10.52
CA ASP A 223 -3.16 16.95 11.62
C ASP A 223 -1.81 17.66 11.47
N GLY A 224 -1.79 18.96 11.76
CA GLY A 224 -0.59 19.80 11.63
C GLY A 224 -0.26 20.28 10.21
N LYS A 225 -1.21 20.21 9.26
CA LYS A 225 -0.99 20.70 7.89
C LYS A 225 -0.64 22.19 7.84
N ILE A 226 0.24 22.55 6.92
CA ILE A 226 0.70 23.91 6.62
C ILE A 226 0.29 24.31 5.20
N PRO A 227 0.24 25.61 4.85
CA PRO A 227 0.12 26.03 3.46
C PRO A 227 1.20 25.37 2.60
N PHE A 228 0.87 25.00 1.36
CA PHE A 228 1.84 24.39 0.47
C PHE A 228 3.02 25.33 0.20
N ASP A 229 4.23 24.80 0.35
CA ASP A 229 5.48 25.52 0.16
C ASP A 229 6.39 24.73 -0.80
N ILE A 230 6.50 25.25 -2.02
CA ILE A 230 7.32 24.61 -3.06
C ILE A 230 8.82 24.68 -2.76
N GLU A 231 9.28 25.69 -2.02
CA GLU A 231 10.70 25.82 -1.65
C GLU A 231 11.07 24.74 -0.64
N ALA A 232 10.21 24.48 0.35
CA ALA A 232 10.38 23.37 1.28
C ALA A 232 10.47 22.02 0.54
N VAL A 233 9.60 21.79 -0.45
CA VAL A 233 9.61 20.58 -1.29
C VAL A 233 10.90 20.43 -2.10
N LYS A 234 11.39 21.52 -2.70
CA LYS A 234 12.66 21.54 -3.46
C LYS A 234 13.87 21.30 -2.55
N ASN A 235 13.91 21.97 -1.40
CA ASN A 235 14.99 21.81 -0.42
C ASN A 235 15.07 20.37 0.12
N ALA A 236 13.94 19.67 0.18
CA ALA A 236 13.87 18.26 0.54
C ALA A 236 14.17 17.29 -0.62
N GLY A 237 14.37 17.79 -1.84
CA GLY A 237 14.62 16.96 -3.03
C GLY A 237 13.40 16.14 -3.49
N MET A 238 12.18 16.57 -3.15
CA MET A 238 10.95 15.84 -3.48
C MET A 238 10.19 16.44 -4.68
N ASN A 239 10.66 17.55 -5.25
CA ASN A 239 9.97 18.28 -6.32
C ASN A 239 9.87 17.49 -7.64
N GLU A 240 10.81 16.59 -7.90
CA GLU A 240 10.79 15.72 -9.09
C GLU A 240 9.68 14.67 -9.02
N ASN A 241 9.22 14.33 -7.81
CA ASN A 241 8.10 13.42 -7.59
C ASN A 241 6.94 14.15 -6.88
N LEU A 242 6.68 15.38 -7.31
CA LEU A 242 5.43 16.07 -7.00
C LEU A 242 4.33 15.52 -7.89
N VAL A 243 3.49 14.68 -7.31
CA VAL A 243 2.54 13.87 -8.08
C VAL A 243 1.25 14.65 -8.32
N ASN A 244 0.80 14.72 -9.57
CA ASN A 244 -0.49 15.32 -9.93
C ASN A 244 -1.67 14.43 -9.50
N GLY A 245 -2.85 15.02 -9.31
CA GLY A 245 -4.09 14.30 -9.01
C GLY A 245 -4.91 13.99 -10.27
N GLN A 246 -5.55 12.83 -10.31
CA GLN A 246 -6.52 12.41 -11.32
C GLN A 246 -7.97 12.46 -10.79
N ILE A 247 -8.16 12.44 -9.48
CA ILE A 247 -9.47 12.53 -8.85
C ILE A 247 -9.80 14.01 -8.62
N THR A 248 -10.98 14.45 -9.07
CA THR A 248 -11.49 15.81 -8.80
C THR A 248 -12.05 15.93 -7.39
N GLN A 249 -12.24 17.16 -6.91
CA GLN A 249 -12.85 17.41 -5.60
C GLN A 249 -14.23 16.75 -5.50
N GLU A 250 -15.09 16.90 -6.51
CA GLU A 250 -16.46 16.38 -6.52
C GLU A 250 -16.48 14.85 -6.46
N ARG A 251 -15.55 14.20 -7.16
CA ARG A 251 -15.43 12.74 -7.13
C ARG A 251 -14.91 12.26 -5.78
N ALA A 252 -13.96 12.97 -5.19
CA ALA A 252 -13.49 12.67 -3.84
C ALA A 252 -14.61 12.81 -2.80
N GLU A 253 -15.45 13.84 -2.90
CA GLU A 253 -16.64 14.00 -2.04
C GLU A 253 -17.63 12.85 -2.21
N ALA A 254 -17.92 12.45 -3.46
CA ALA A 254 -18.81 11.33 -3.75
C ALA A 254 -18.27 10.01 -3.18
N ASN A 255 -16.98 9.73 -3.37
CA ASN A 255 -16.29 8.55 -2.83
C ASN A 255 -16.36 8.54 -1.30
N ALA A 256 -15.98 9.65 -0.66
CA ALA A 256 -16.00 9.78 0.79
C ALA A 256 -17.42 9.58 1.36
N ARG A 257 -18.45 10.16 0.74
CA ARG A 257 -19.86 9.95 1.14
C ARG A 257 -20.25 8.47 1.09
N GLY A 258 -19.90 7.77 -0.01
CA GLY A 258 -20.17 6.33 -0.15
C GLY A 258 -19.45 5.48 0.89
N ASN A 259 -18.19 5.79 1.15
CA ASN A 259 -17.36 5.10 2.14
C ASN A 259 -17.86 5.32 3.58
N ILE A 260 -18.22 6.55 3.94
CA ILE A 260 -18.77 6.90 5.26
C ILE A 260 -20.12 6.21 5.47
N LYS A 261 -21.02 6.21 4.48
CA LYS A 261 -22.29 5.46 4.57
C LYS A 261 -22.06 3.97 4.81
N SER A 262 -21.11 3.38 4.07
CA SER A 262 -20.75 1.97 4.25
C SER A 262 -20.15 1.68 5.63
N HIS A 263 -19.34 2.59 6.16
CA HIS A 263 -18.79 2.51 7.52
C HIS A 263 -19.91 2.55 8.57
N GLN A 264 -20.84 3.50 8.46
CA GLN A 264 -21.94 3.65 9.40
C GLN A 264 -22.92 2.48 9.34
N ALA A 265 -23.18 1.93 8.16
CA ALA A 265 -23.97 0.71 7.99
C ALA A 265 -23.35 -0.48 8.75
N LYS A 266 -22.06 -0.74 8.58
CA LYS A 266 -21.34 -1.80 9.33
C LYS A 266 -21.40 -1.58 10.84
N LYS A 267 -21.28 -0.34 11.29
CA LYS A 267 -21.40 0.02 12.71
C LYS A 267 -22.82 -0.24 13.23
N ALA A 268 -23.85 0.07 12.45
CA ALA A 268 -25.24 -0.23 12.81
C ALA A 268 -25.52 -1.74 12.83
N GLU A 269 -25.02 -2.49 11.85
CA GLU A 269 -25.10 -3.96 11.79
C GLU A 269 -24.49 -4.60 13.04
N SER A 270 -23.36 -4.08 13.54
CA SER A 270 -22.74 -4.60 14.77
C SER A 270 -23.60 -4.46 16.04
N LYS A 271 -24.62 -3.59 16.04
CA LYS A 271 -25.49 -3.31 17.19
C LYS A 271 -26.72 -4.22 17.25
N THR A 272 -27.00 -4.99 16.20
CA THR A 272 -28.22 -5.81 16.06
C THR A 272 -27.93 -7.17 15.41
N ASP A 273 -28.82 -8.15 15.57
CA ASP A 273 -28.63 -9.45 14.92
C ASP A 273 -29.18 -9.46 13.49
N VAL A 274 -30.24 -8.69 13.24
CA VAL A 274 -30.83 -8.49 11.91
C VAL A 274 -31.12 -7.01 11.74
N ILE A 275 -30.50 -6.40 10.75
CA ILE A 275 -30.79 -5.01 10.36
C ILE A 275 -32.00 -4.97 9.44
N THR A 276 -32.89 -3.99 9.64
CA THR A 276 -34.11 -3.82 8.83
C THR A 276 -34.03 -2.55 8.00
N ASP A 277 -33.48 -1.50 8.58
CA ASP A 277 -33.37 -0.18 7.95
C ASP A 277 -32.17 0.57 8.55
N VAL A 278 -31.43 1.28 7.69
CA VAL A 278 -30.34 2.19 8.06
C VAL A 278 -30.41 3.38 7.12
N ASP A 279 -30.65 4.55 7.70
CA ASP A 279 -30.58 5.81 6.97
C ASP A 279 -29.43 6.66 7.50
N THR A 280 -28.54 7.06 6.60
CA THR A 280 -27.36 7.87 6.91
C THR A 280 -27.34 9.11 6.03
N THR A 281 -27.45 10.26 6.68
CA THR A 281 -27.23 11.57 6.06
C THR A 281 -25.79 12.01 6.33
N VAL A 282 -25.07 12.39 5.27
CA VAL A 282 -23.69 12.89 5.36
C VAL A 282 -23.68 14.35 4.92
N ASN A 283 -23.11 15.22 5.73
CA ASN A 283 -22.92 16.64 5.43
C ASN A 283 -21.42 16.90 5.27
N VAL A 284 -20.98 17.25 4.07
CA VAL A 284 -19.58 17.63 3.81
C VAL A 284 -19.41 19.09 4.20
N ASN A 285 -18.50 19.34 5.13
CA ASN A 285 -18.24 20.67 5.69
C ASN A 285 -17.11 21.37 4.92
N LYS A 286 -16.08 20.61 4.55
CA LYS A 286 -14.88 21.13 3.87
C LYS A 286 -14.17 20.03 3.11
N VAL A 287 -13.59 20.38 1.98
CA VAL A 287 -12.64 19.53 1.25
C VAL A 287 -11.35 20.30 1.02
N ASP A 288 -10.24 19.71 1.42
CA ASP A 288 -8.92 20.31 1.29
C ASP A 288 -8.01 19.40 0.48
N LEU A 289 -7.31 19.93 -0.51
CA LEU A 289 -6.19 19.23 -1.14
C LEU A 289 -4.97 19.33 -0.22
N VAL A 290 -4.40 18.18 0.16
CA VAL A 290 -3.24 18.09 1.04
C VAL A 290 -2.19 17.18 0.40
N TYR A 291 -0.97 17.69 0.23
CA TYR A 291 0.17 16.88 -0.17
C TYR A 291 0.84 16.25 1.05
N VAL A 292 1.05 14.94 0.97
CA VAL A 292 1.66 14.13 2.03
C VAL A 292 3.06 13.72 1.59
N PRO A 293 4.13 14.14 2.30
CA PRO A 293 5.49 13.72 2.02
C PRO A 293 5.68 12.27 2.46
N MET A 294 6.21 11.44 1.59
CA MET A 294 6.52 10.05 1.87
C MET A 294 7.85 9.66 1.26
N TRP A 295 8.58 8.78 1.94
CA TRP A 295 9.81 8.18 1.43
C TRP A 295 9.54 6.73 1.05
N GLU A 296 9.67 6.41 -0.23
CA GLU A 296 9.70 5.05 -0.73
C GLU A 296 11.16 4.56 -0.74
N LEU A 297 11.44 3.49 0.00
CA LEU A 297 12.75 2.86 0.08
C LEU A 297 12.67 1.46 -0.51
N LYS A 298 13.56 1.16 -1.46
CA LYS A 298 13.76 -0.19 -1.98
C LYS A 298 15.11 -0.70 -1.49
N TYR A 299 15.15 -1.92 -0.99
CA TYR A 299 16.36 -2.54 -0.48
C TYR A 299 16.38 -4.03 -0.79
N SER A 300 17.58 -4.59 -0.86
CA SER A 300 17.78 -6.01 -1.14
C SER A 300 18.47 -6.73 0.00
N ILE A 301 18.05 -7.97 0.24
CA ILE A 301 18.69 -8.90 1.17
C ILE A 301 18.74 -10.24 0.46
N ASP A 302 19.93 -10.85 0.39
CA ASP A 302 20.17 -12.15 -0.27
C ASP A 302 19.62 -12.20 -1.72
N GLY A 303 19.78 -11.10 -2.47
CA GLY A 303 19.34 -10.97 -3.86
C GLY A 303 17.84 -10.75 -4.08
N LYS A 304 17.03 -10.73 -3.01
CA LYS A 304 15.60 -10.40 -3.07
C LYS A 304 15.36 -8.94 -2.78
N GLN A 305 14.49 -8.32 -3.56
CA GLN A 305 14.05 -6.93 -3.39
C GLN A 305 12.89 -6.85 -2.40
N TYR A 306 12.90 -5.78 -1.61
CA TYR A 306 11.90 -5.44 -0.60
C TYR A 306 11.63 -3.94 -0.66
N SER A 307 10.41 -3.56 -0.32
CA SER A 307 9.99 -2.17 -0.29
C SER A 307 9.54 -1.74 1.11
N ALA A 308 9.75 -0.47 1.40
CA ALA A 308 9.32 0.19 2.61
C ALA A 308 8.84 1.60 2.30
N LEU A 309 7.84 2.06 3.03
CA LEU A 309 7.22 3.37 2.91
C LEU A 309 7.29 4.05 4.28
N VAL A 310 7.91 5.22 4.34
CA VAL A 310 8.11 6.01 5.55
C VAL A 310 7.39 7.35 5.41
N ASP A 311 6.74 7.79 6.48
CA ASP A 311 6.11 9.12 6.59
C ASP A 311 7.17 10.21 6.66
N GLY A 312 7.12 11.16 5.73
CA GLY A 312 8.03 12.30 5.63
C GLY A 312 7.79 13.40 6.68
N SER A 313 6.68 13.34 7.41
CA SER A 313 6.28 14.33 8.42
C SER A 313 6.50 13.86 9.86
N LYS A 314 6.21 12.59 10.17
CA LYS A 314 6.21 12.09 11.57
C LYS A 314 7.34 11.11 11.90
N LYS A 315 8.22 10.79 10.94
CA LYS A 315 9.35 9.84 11.09
C LYS A 315 8.90 8.43 11.47
N GLU A 316 7.93 7.91 10.73
CA GLU A 316 7.32 6.63 11.03
C GLU A 316 7.23 5.72 9.82
N LEU A 317 7.41 4.42 10.06
CA LEU A 317 7.24 3.42 9.01
C LEU A 317 5.75 3.15 8.79
N LEU A 318 5.27 3.51 7.60
CA LEU A 318 3.90 3.37 7.17
C LEU A 318 3.61 1.97 6.67
N SER A 319 4.43 1.44 5.78
CA SER A 319 4.33 0.08 5.24
C SER A 319 5.72 -0.50 4.99
N ALA A 320 5.89 -1.81 5.13
CA ALA A 320 7.15 -2.46 4.75
C ALA A 320 7.01 -3.97 4.57
N GLU A 321 7.75 -4.49 3.60
CA GLU A 321 8.07 -5.90 3.49
C GLU A 321 9.31 -6.24 4.33
N TYR A 322 9.49 -7.51 4.72
CA TYR A 322 10.78 -7.94 5.28
C TYR A 322 10.99 -9.45 5.13
N PRO A 323 12.25 -9.91 4.96
CA PRO A 323 12.55 -11.33 4.96
C PRO A 323 12.36 -11.94 6.36
N VAL A 324 11.67 -13.08 6.41
CA VAL A 324 11.60 -13.88 7.64
C VAL A 324 12.83 -14.78 7.75
N SER A 325 13.47 -14.78 8.92
CA SER A 325 14.67 -15.60 9.15
C SER A 325 14.42 -17.10 9.02
N LYS A 326 15.42 -17.86 8.54
CA LYS A 326 15.35 -19.34 8.49
C LYS A 326 14.96 -19.93 9.86
N LYS A 327 15.51 -19.38 10.94
CA LYS A 327 15.19 -19.79 12.32
C LYS A 327 13.72 -19.52 12.67
N ALA A 328 13.19 -18.34 12.34
CA ALA A 328 11.78 -18.01 12.56
C ALA A 328 10.82 -18.94 11.80
N LYS A 329 11.14 -19.29 10.55
CA LYS A 329 10.36 -20.26 9.75
C LYS A 329 10.31 -21.64 10.43
N ILE A 330 11.44 -22.09 10.98
CA ILE A 330 11.53 -23.37 11.71
C ILE A 330 10.73 -23.32 13.01
N THR A 331 10.91 -22.30 13.84
CA THR A 331 10.22 -22.17 15.15
C THR A 331 8.70 -22.14 15.00
N LEU A 332 8.17 -21.42 14.00
CA LEU A 332 6.73 -21.39 13.74
C LEU A 332 6.19 -22.71 13.20
N PHE A 333 6.97 -23.44 12.39
CA PHE A 333 6.60 -24.78 11.94
C PHE A 333 6.52 -25.76 13.12
N ASP A 334 7.48 -25.72 14.05
CA ASP A 334 7.47 -26.53 15.27
C ASP A 334 6.23 -26.23 16.14
N ILE A 335 5.83 -24.96 16.23
CA ILE A 335 4.61 -24.55 16.95
C ILE A 335 3.35 -25.05 16.22
N PHE A 336 3.25 -24.89 14.91
CA PHE A 336 2.01 -25.18 14.17
C PHE A 336 1.78 -26.65 13.85
N LEU A 337 2.83 -27.45 13.67
CA LEU A 337 2.70 -28.88 13.37
C LEU A 337 3.17 -29.76 14.52
N GLY A 338 4.18 -29.32 15.29
CA GLY A 338 4.68 -30.06 16.44
C GLY A 338 3.70 -30.05 17.61
N ILE A 339 3.18 -28.88 18.02
CA ILE A 339 2.27 -28.78 19.18
C ILE A 339 0.95 -29.53 18.93
N PRO A 340 0.24 -29.37 17.80
CA PRO A 340 -0.96 -30.15 17.54
C PRO A 340 -0.71 -31.64 17.43
N ALA A 341 0.43 -32.08 16.90
CA ALA A 341 0.79 -33.50 16.87
C ALA A 341 1.03 -34.07 18.29
N ILE A 342 1.66 -33.28 19.17
CA ILE A 342 1.84 -33.63 20.58
C ILE A 342 0.48 -33.70 21.30
N ILE A 343 -0.38 -32.70 21.11
CA ILE A 343 -1.73 -32.67 21.67
C ILE A 343 -2.57 -33.85 21.17
N ALA A 344 -2.54 -34.14 19.86
CA ALA A 344 -3.23 -35.29 19.27
C ALA A 344 -2.71 -36.63 19.83
N GLY A 345 -1.41 -36.74 20.08
CA GLY A 345 -0.82 -37.90 20.76
C GLY A 345 -1.32 -38.08 22.19
N ILE A 346 -1.41 -36.99 22.97
CA ILE A 346 -1.95 -36.99 24.33
C ILE A 346 -3.44 -37.36 24.35
N ILE A 347 -4.24 -36.79 23.45
CA ILE A 347 -5.68 -37.10 23.31
C ILE A 347 -5.89 -38.55 22.85
N GLY A 348 -5.05 -39.06 21.94
CA GLY A 348 -5.08 -40.46 21.51
C GLY A 348 -4.80 -41.43 22.66
N PHE A 349 -3.96 -41.04 23.62
CA PHE A 349 -3.67 -41.82 24.84
C PHE A 349 -4.91 -41.94 25.73
N GLY A 350 -5.72 -40.89 25.82
CA GLY A 350 -6.99 -40.89 26.57
C GLY A 350 -8.11 -41.73 25.92
N ASN A 351 -8.05 -41.97 24.61
CA ASN A 351 -9.07 -42.69 23.83
C ASN A 351 -8.71 -44.17 23.54
N GLY A 352 -7.75 -44.75 24.27
CA GLY A 352 -7.41 -46.17 24.14
C GLY A 352 -6.64 -46.54 22.86
N VAL A 353 -6.06 -45.58 22.16
CA VAL A 353 -5.14 -45.86 21.05
C VAL A 353 -3.86 -46.46 21.63
N GLY A 354 -3.48 -47.66 21.19
CA GLY A 354 -2.30 -48.36 21.74
C GLY A 354 -1.02 -47.52 21.65
N PRO A 355 -0.13 -47.58 22.67
CA PRO A 355 1.03 -46.68 22.82
C PRO A 355 1.98 -46.70 21.61
N ALA A 356 2.07 -47.83 20.91
CA ALA A 356 2.87 -47.96 19.68
C ALA A 356 2.35 -47.07 18.53
N LYS A 357 1.04 -46.91 18.38
CA LYS A 357 0.44 -46.07 17.32
C LYS A 357 0.63 -44.58 17.64
N ILE A 358 0.52 -44.21 18.91
CA ILE A 358 0.76 -42.84 19.38
C ILE A 358 2.23 -42.46 19.17
N ALA A 359 3.17 -43.34 19.55
CA ALA A 359 4.59 -43.12 19.31
C ALA A 359 4.91 -42.99 17.82
N MET A 360 4.24 -43.76 16.95
CA MET A 360 4.43 -43.69 15.50
C MET A 360 3.95 -42.36 14.91
N PHE A 361 2.81 -41.81 15.35
CA PHE A 361 2.34 -40.49 14.92
C PHE A 361 3.26 -39.35 15.38
N VAL A 362 3.74 -39.41 16.62
CA VAL A 362 4.69 -38.43 17.16
C VAL A 362 6.03 -38.50 16.43
N LEU A 363 6.56 -39.71 16.20
CA LEU A 363 7.81 -39.92 15.45
C LEU A 363 7.68 -39.51 13.98
N ALA A 364 6.55 -39.80 13.33
CA ALA A 364 6.30 -39.37 11.96
C ALA A 364 6.23 -37.84 11.84
N GLY A 365 5.53 -37.17 12.78
CA GLY A 365 5.49 -35.71 12.86
C GLY A 365 6.89 -35.09 13.09
N LEU A 366 7.66 -35.64 14.04
CA LEU A 366 9.03 -35.21 14.33
C LEU A 366 10.01 -35.48 13.18
N MET A 367 9.89 -36.62 12.49
CA MET A 367 10.70 -36.97 11.32
C MET A 367 10.37 -36.09 10.11
N LEU A 368 9.09 -35.78 9.88
CA LEU A 368 8.68 -34.85 8.83
C LEU A 368 9.22 -33.44 9.11
N ALA A 369 9.12 -32.99 10.36
CA ALA A 369 9.72 -31.72 10.81
C ALA A 369 11.25 -31.72 10.64
N TYR A 370 11.92 -32.81 10.99
CA TYR A 370 13.38 -32.95 10.86
C TYR A 370 13.85 -32.99 9.40
N SER A 371 13.18 -33.75 8.53
CA SER A 371 13.52 -33.86 7.10
C SER A 371 13.34 -32.52 6.37
N LEU A 372 12.26 -31.78 6.69
CA LEU A 372 12.01 -30.45 6.16
C LEU A 372 12.96 -29.38 6.74
N LYS A 373 13.35 -29.51 8.03
CA LYS A 373 14.41 -28.71 8.66
C LYS A 373 15.76 -28.87 7.94
N LYS A 374 16.08 -30.10 7.49
CA LYS A 374 17.27 -30.38 6.68
C LYS A 374 17.16 -29.78 5.27
N GLY A 375 15.98 -29.84 4.65
CA GLY A 375 15.69 -29.24 3.34
C GLY A 375 15.78 -27.70 3.32
N LEU A 376 15.40 -27.03 4.41
CA LEU A 376 15.53 -25.56 4.57
C LEU A 376 16.97 -25.10 4.90
N GLY A 377 17.82 -26.02 5.38
CA GLY A 377 19.22 -25.76 5.74
C GLY A 377 20.22 -25.96 4.59
N SER A 378 19.83 -26.66 3.52
CA SER A 378 20.69 -26.98 2.38
C SER A 378 20.33 -26.13 1.17
N LYS A 379 20.92 -24.93 1.09
CA LYS A 379 21.26 -24.21 -0.15
C LYS A 379 21.95 -22.92 0.27
N ASN A 380 23.23 -22.84 -0.13
CA ASN A 380 24.08 -21.66 -0.08
C ASN A 380 23.51 -20.55 -0.96
#